data_AF-A0A2V7AZX6-F1
#
_entry.id   AF-A0A2V7AZX6-F1
#
_cell.length_a   1.000
_cell.length_b   1.000
_cell.length_c   1.000
_cell.angle_alpha   90.00
_cell.angle_beta   90.00
_cell.angle_gamma   90.00
#
_symmetry.space_group_name_H-M   'P 1'
#
loop_
_entity.id
_entity.type
_entity.pdbx_description
1 polymer ?
#
loop_
_entity_poly.entity_id
_entity_poly.type
_entity_poly.pdbx_seq_one_letter_code
_entity_poly.pdbx_strand_id
1 'polypeptide(L)'
;MNGLCFRIFSSLLGAILVLSGSAHAEYIYTFTGQDFLGRPPSSIGVATGIYSLTDHITGTMSVDDMTTLEPRTSAGGPAEWLYTPPTAYSFTDGHQTLTEQNSTLALFRVFMGDSLANRPLEWWIEMTTPTSGLQTIGFGDNGDRAWLDDSEAHHFLSQGQTRWTVEHIVPEPSTLALVGAGLVALGIGLWRRMRAT
;
A
#
# COMPACT_ATOMS: atom_id res chain seq x y z
N MET A 1 20.62 -7.32 -49.12
CA MET A 1 19.39 -7.00 -48.36
C MET A 1 19.66 -6.90 -46.84
N ASN A 2 20.73 -6.21 -46.42
CA ASN A 2 21.22 -6.26 -45.03
C ASN A 2 20.90 -5.02 -44.17
N GLY A 3 20.29 -3.98 -44.75
CA GLY A 3 20.04 -2.71 -44.04
C GLY A 3 18.71 -2.61 -43.28
N LEU A 4 17.73 -3.47 -43.59
CA LEU A 4 16.39 -3.34 -43.02
C LEU A 4 16.25 -3.97 -41.62
N CYS A 5 16.94 -5.09 -41.36
CA CYS A 5 16.89 -5.79 -40.07
C CYS A 5 17.52 -4.98 -38.91
N PHE A 6 18.58 -4.20 -39.18
CA PHE A 6 19.28 -3.44 -38.14
C PHE A 6 18.45 -2.25 -37.61
N ARG A 7 17.63 -1.63 -38.48
CA ARG A 7 16.80 -0.47 -38.11
C ARG A 7 15.59 -0.83 -37.24
N ILE A 8 15.02 -2.02 -37.43
CA ILE A 8 13.87 -2.50 -36.64
C ILE A 8 14.30 -2.84 -35.20
N PHE A 9 15.53 -3.37 -35.03
CA PHE A 9 16.05 -3.74 -33.71
C PHE A 9 16.31 -2.51 -32.82
N SER A 10 16.89 -1.44 -33.37
CA SER A 10 17.16 -0.21 -32.60
C SER A 10 15.90 0.55 -32.20
N SER A 11 14.85 0.52 -33.04
CA SER A 11 13.58 1.19 -32.74
C SER A 11 12.75 0.41 -31.71
N LEU A 12 12.77 -0.92 -31.76
CA LEU A 12 12.15 -1.77 -30.73
C LEU A 12 12.87 -1.61 -29.37
N LEU A 13 14.20 -1.57 -29.37
CA LEU A 13 14.99 -1.36 -28.14
C LEU A 13 14.72 0.01 -27.52
N GLY A 14 14.65 1.06 -28.34
CA GLY A 14 14.26 2.40 -27.90
C GLY A 14 12.84 2.44 -27.33
N ALA A 15 11.89 1.74 -27.95
CA ALA A 15 10.52 1.63 -27.43
C ALA A 15 10.48 0.88 -26.09
N ILE A 16 11.21 -0.23 -25.94
CA ILE A 16 11.29 -1.01 -24.69
C ILE A 16 11.92 -0.16 -23.57
N LEU A 17 12.96 0.63 -23.86
CA LEU A 17 13.59 1.52 -22.88
C LEU A 17 12.67 2.68 -22.45
N VAL A 18 11.85 3.21 -23.36
CA VAL A 18 10.86 4.26 -23.05
C VAL A 18 9.66 3.70 -22.28
N LEU A 19 9.28 2.44 -22.53
CA LEU A 19 8.23 1.71 -21.81
C LEU A 19 8.70 1.12 -20.48
N SER A 20 10.01 1.05 -20.26
CA SER A 20 10.62 0.69 -18.98
C SER A 20 10.50 1.88 -18.04
N GLY A 21 9.28 2.15 -17.57
CA GLY A 21 9.07 3.11 -16.50
C GLY A 21 9.97 2.80 -15.31
N SER A 22 10.40 3.84 -14.59
CA SER A 22 11.12 3.70 -13.34
C SER A 22 10.32 2.80 -12.42
N ALA A 23 10.80 1.59 -12.22
CA ALA A 23 10.18 0.64 -11.32
C ALA A 23 10.67 1.01 -9.92
N HIS A 24 9.89 1.85 -9.23
CA HIS A 24 10.21 2.33 -7.89
C HIS A 24 9.84 1.27 -6.86
N ALA A 25 10.65 1.12 -5.82
CA ALA A 25 10.31 0.23 -4.74
C ALA A 25 9.21 0.86 -3.87
N GLU A 26 8.37 0.03 -3.28
CA GLU A 26 7.25 0.49 -2.47
C GLU A 26 7.13 -0.37 -1.20
N TYR A 27 6.66 0.26 -0.14
CA TYR A 27 6.21 -0.43 1.07
C TYR A 27 4.70 -0.61 1.00
N ILE A 28 4.25 -1.86 1.05
CA ILE A 28 2.84 -2.20 1.18
C ILE A 28 2.56 -2.57 2.63
N TYR A 29 1.67 -1.80 3.25
CA TYR A 29 1.18 -2.08 4.59
C TYR A 29 -0.20 -2.70 4.49
N THR A 30 -0.39 -3.83 5.16
CA THR A 30 -1.71 -4.47 5.29
C THR A 30 -2.20 -4.35 6.71
N PHE A 31 -3.42 -3.86 6.87
CA PHE A 31 -4.13 -3.73 8.13
C PHE A 31 -5.21 -4.79 8.25
N THR A 32 -5.30 -5.39 9.43
CA THR A 32 -6.42 -6.24 9.82
C THR A 32 -6.89 -5.84 11.21
N GLY A 33 -8.00 -5.11 11.27
CA GLY A 33 -8.60 -4.62 12.50
C GLY A 33 -9.20 -5.72 13.37
N GLN A 34 -9.86 -5.30 14.45
CA GLN A 34 -10.65 -6.16 15.31
C GLN A 34 -12.12 -6.08 14.94
N ASP A 35 -12.83 -7.17 15.25
CA ASP A 35 -14.28 -7.20 15.27
C ASP A 35 -14.82 -6.04 16.11
N PHE A 36 -15.87 -5.38 15.61
CA PHE A 36 -16.51 -4.27 16.32
C PHE A 36 -17.11 -4.66 17.67
N LEU A 37 -17.21 -5.95 18.01
CA LEU A 37 -17.57 -6.45 19.35
C LEU A 37 -16.75 -5.77 20.46
N GLY A 38 -15.50 -5.43 20.15
CA GLY A 38 -14.53 -5.01 21.14
C GLY A 38 -14.17 -6.15 22.10
N ARG A 39 -13.65 -5.79 23.27
CA ARG A 39 -13.13 -6.70 24.29
C ARG A 39 -13.59 -6.22 25.67
N PRO A 40 -14.60 -6.88 26.26
CA PRO A 40 -15.03 -6.59 27.61
C PRO A 40 -13.91 -6.87 28.63
N PRO A 41 -13.82 -6.11 29.74
CA PRO A 41 -14.66 -4.98 30.13
C PRO A 41 -14.20 -3.63 29.56
N SER A 42 -13.05 -3.59 28.89
CA SER A 42 -12.37 -2.35 28.47
C SER A 42 -13.05 -1.62 27.33
N SER A 43 -13.90 -2.29 26.54
CA SER A 43 -14.68 -1.65 25.49
C SER A 43 -15.96 -2.41 25.21
N ILE A 44 -16.99 -1.64 24.88
CA ILE A 44 -18.29 -2.14 24.43
C ILE A 44 -18.41 -1.75 22.97
N GLY A 45 -18.42 -2.77 22.11
CA GLY A 45 -18.73 -2.62 20.71
C GLY A 45 -20.15 -2.13 20.45
N VAL A 46 -20.32 -1.31 19.43
CA VAL A 46 -21.62 -0.88 18.93
C VAL A 46 -21.70 -1.24 17.45
N ALA A 47 -22.84 -1.79 17.03
CA ALA A 47 -23.18 -2.00 15.62
C ALA A 47 -24.68 -1.73 15.42
N THR A 48 -25.02 -0.99 14.38
CA THR A 48 -26.38 -0.62 14.00
C THR A 48 -26.59 -0.77 12.50
N GLY A 49 -27.86 -0.86 12.09
CA GLY A 49 -28.23 -0.93 10.69
C GLY A 49 -27.70 -2.19 10.02
N ILE A 50 -26.91 -2.01 8.96
CA ILE A 50 -26.35 -3.14 8.18
C ILE A 50 -25.17 -3.84 8.86
N TYR A 51 -24.55 -3.22 9.88
CA TYR A 51 -23.35 -3.75 10.51
C TYR A 51 -23.67 -4.80 11.57
N SER A 52 -22.70 -5.70 11.76
CA SER A 52 -22.65 -6.70 12.82
C SER A 52 -21.43 -6.46 13.73
N LEU A 53 -21.49 -6.96 14.96
CA LEU A 53 -20.34 -6.90 15.88
C LEU A 53 -19.16 -7.78 15.44
N THR A 54 -19.34 -8.65 14.45
CA THR A 54 -18.24 -9.47 13.88
C THR A 54 -17.60 -8.83 12.65
N ASP A 55 -18.14 -7.71 12.16
CA ASP A 55 -17.51 -6.97 11.08
C ASP A 55 -16.24 -6.28 11.62
N HIS A 56 -15.28 -6.02 10.73
CA HIS A 56 -14.02 -5.36 11.07
C HIS A 56 -13.43 -4.69 9.83
N ILE A 57 -12.56 -3.71 10.06
CA ILE A 57 -11.87 -3.02 8.96
C ILE A 57 -10.63 -3.80 8.55
N THR A 58 -10.47 -4.03 7.26
CA THR A 58 -9.21 -4.51 6.65
C THR A 58 -8.80 -3.56 5.54
N GLY A 59 -7.53 -3.54 5.20
CA GLY A 59 -7.11 -2.78 4.04
C GLY A 59 -5.62 -2.77 3.79
N THR A 60 -5.24 -2.08 2.74
CA THR A 60 -3.85 -1.91 2.33
C THR A 60 -3.57 -0.45 2.01
N MET A 61 -2.32 -0.03 2.25
CA MET A 61 -1.79 1.23 1.75
C MET A 61 -0.39 1.02 1.18
N SER A 62 -0.12 1.67 0.05
CA SER A 62 1.20 1.69 -0.60
C SER A 62 1.88 3.02 -0.33
N VAL A 63 3.16 2.97 0.03
CA VAL A 63 4.00 4.15 0.27
C VAL A 63 5.28 4.00 -0.55
N ASP A 64 5.61 5.03 -1.31
CA ASP A 64 6.84 5.09 -2.10
C ASP A 64 8.06 5.04 -1.18
N ASP A 65 9.09 4.25 -1.53
CA ASP A 65 10.29 4.08 -0.70
C ASP A 65 11.12 5.36 -0.56
N MET A 66 10.91 6.34 -1.42
CA MET A 66 11.49 7.68 -1.36
C MET A 66 10.74 8.61 -0.39
N THR A 67 9.62 8.17 0.19
CA THR A 67 8.85 8.97 1.13
C THR A 67 9.67 9.27 2.39
N THR A 68 9.78 10.54 2.73
CA THR A 68 10.51 10.97 3.92
C THR A 68 9.61 10.94 5.14
N LEU A 69 10.09 10.35 6.23
CA LEU A 69 9.45 10.48 7.52
C LEU A 69 9.83 11.82 8.17
N GLU A 70 8.86 12.46 8.81
CA GLU A 70 9.09 13.73 9.49
C GLU A 70 9.45 13.51 10.96
N PRO A 71 10.62 13.99 11.41
CA PRO A 71 11.00 13.89 12.80
C PRO A 71 10.14 14.82 13.65
N ARG A 72 9.50 14.25 14.69
CA ARG A 72 8.74 14.98 15.70
C ARG A 72 9.20 14.53 17.07
N THR A 73 9.43 15.47 17.98
CA THR A 73 9.71 15.15 19.37
C THR A 73 8.45 14.60 20.03
N SER A 74 8.49 13.34 20.43
CA SER A 74 7.47 12.73 21.29
C SER A 74 8.00 12.64 22.73
N ALA A 75 7.13 12.44 23.72
CA ALA A 75 7.53 12.32 25.12
C ALA A 75 8.48 11.12 25.39
N GLY A 76 8.61 10.18 24.43
CA GLY A 76 9.48 9.00 24.51
C GLY A 76 10.78 9.07 23.69
N GLY A 77 11.07 10.17 23.01
CA GLY A 77 12.28 10.32 22.16
C GLY A 77 11.98 10.83 20.74
N PRO A 78 13.01 10.84 19.85
CA PRO A 78 12.80 11.16 18.44
C PRO A 78 11.81 10.14 17.85
N ALA A 79 10.75 10.65 17.25
CA ALA A 79 9.70 9.86 16.65
C ALA A 79 9.53 10.31 15.20
N GLU A 80 9.57 9.38 14.24
CA GLU A 80 9.37 9.71 12.83
C GLU A 80 7.94 9.39 12.39
N TRP A 81 7.27 10.41 11.86
CA TRP A 81 5.87 10.36 11.45
C TRP A 81 5.76 10.40 9.93
N LEU A 82 4.85 9.58 9.42
CA LEU A 82 4.39 9.62 8.05
C LEU A 82 3.11 10.47 7.99
N TYR A 83 3.23 11.68 7.43
CA TYR A 83 2.11 12.57 7.12
C TYR A 83 1.77 12.62 5.64
N THR A 84 2.73 12.26 4.77
CA THR A 84 2.50 12.16 3.33
C THR A 84 1.49 11.06 3.07
N PRO A 85 0.34 11.35 2.45
CA PRO A 85 -0.65 10.34 2.12
C PRO A 85 -0.04 9.21 1.28
N PRO A 86 -0.54 7.97 1.43
CA PRO A 86 -0.10 6.85 0.62
C PRO A 86 -0.39 7.10 -0.87
N THR A 87 0.40 6.48 -1.74
CA THR A 87 0.25 6.59 -3.20
C THR A 87 -1.01 5.86 -3.70
N ALA A 88 -1.42 4.82 -2.98
CA ALA A 88 -2.67 4.09 -3.19
C ALA A 88 -3.17 3.51 -1.86
N TYR A 89 -4.49 3.37 -1.73
CA TYR A 89 -5.07 2.68 -0.58
C TYR A 89 -6.38 1.98 -0.93
N SER A 90 -6.70 0.93 -0.18
CA SER A 90 -7.97 0.23 -0.30
C SER A 90 -8.35 -0.36 1.05
N PHE A 91 -9.42 0.14 1.67
CA PHE A 91 -9.92 -0.33 2.94
C PHE A 91 -11.38 -0.76 2.81
N THR A 92 -11.75 -1.82 3.50
CA THR A 92 -13.11 -2.36 3.52
C THR A 92 -13.50 -2.85 4.90
N ASP A 93 -14.78 -2.70 5.22
CA ASP A 93 -15.46 -3.22 6.41
C ASP A 93 -16.36 -4.42 6.09
N GLY A 94 -16.32 -4.92 4.85
CA GLY A 94 -17.22 -5.95 4.32
C GLY A 94 -18.50 -5.43 3.66
N HIS A 95 -18.86 -4.16 3.86
CA HIS A 95 -20.07 -3.52 3.30
C HIS A 95 -19.75 -2.44 2.28
N GLN A 96 -18.60 -1.79 2.42
CA GLN A 96 -18.08 -0.78 1.50
C GLN A 96 -16.57 -0.96 1.32
N THR A 97 -16.05 -0.43 0.21
CA THR A 97 -14.61 -0.34 -0.05
C THR A 97 -14.25 1.08 -0.43
N LEU A 98 -13.38 1.69 0.37
CA LEU A 98 -12.88 3.04 0.18
C LEU A 98 -11.45 3.00 -0.35
N THR A 99 -11.23 3.74 -1.43
CA THR A 99 -10.00 3.80 -2.21
C THR A 99 -9.64 5.25 -2.51
N GLU A 100 -8.44 5.49 -3.02
CA GLU A 100 -8.03 6.83 -3.47
C GLU A 100 -8.90 7.41 -4.59
N GLN A 101 -9.69 6.57 -5.28
CA GLN A 101 -10.52 6.98 -6.42
C GLN A 101 -11.94 7.38 -6.03
N ASN A 102 -12.45 6.88 -4.90
CA ASN A 102 -13.86 7.05 -4.51
C ASN A 102 -14.04 7.64 -3.11
N SER A 103 -12.95 7.98 -2.42
CA SER A 103 -12.96 8.57 -1.09
C SER A 103 -11.85 9.60 -0.90
N THR A 104 -11.94 10.38 0.17
CA THR A 104 -10.90 11.34 0.56
C THR A 104 -10.28 10.89 1.88
N LEU A 105 -8.95 10.94 1.97
CA LEU A 105 -8.26 10.83 3.26
C LEU A 105 -8.48 12.13 4.05
N ALA A 106 -9.49 12.11 4.92
CA ALA A 106 -9.83 13.24 5.79
C ALA A 106 -8.75 13.46 6.87
N LEU A 107 -8.12 12.37 7.31
CA LEU A 107 -6.97 12.43 8.20
C LEU A 107 -6.01 11.28 7.90
N PHE A 108 -4.72 11.60 7.84
CA PHE A 108 -3.68 10.60 7.69
C PHE A 108 -2.48 10.98 8.55
N ARG A 109 -2.22 10.17 9.57
CA ARG A 109 -1.09 10.33 10.47
C ARG A 109 -0.66 8.98 10.99
N VAL A 110 0.56 8.56 10.64
CA VAL A 110 1.07 7.25 11.05
C VAL A 110 2.44 7.43 11.69
N PHE A 111 2.63 6.85 12.88
CA PHE A 111 3.90 6.80 13.56
C PHE A 111 4.62 5.51 13.18
N MET A 112 5.84 5.62 12.62
CA MET A 112 6.57 4.47 12.06
C MET A 112 7.77 4.04 12.92
N GLY A 113 8.14 4.83 13.93
CA GLY A 113 9.40 4.65 14.65
C GLY A 113 10.53 5.42 13.93
N ASP A 114 11.45 4.71 13.30
CA ASP A 114 12.67 5.23 12.65
C ASP A 114 12.85 4.77 11.18
N SER A 115 11.86 4.06 10.61
CA SER A 115 11.96 3.53 9.25
C SER A 115 10.60 3.13 8.67
N LEU A 116 10.45 3.24 7.34
CA LEU A 116 9.32 2.67 6.59
C LEU A 116 9.32 1.12 6.61
N ALA A 117 10.44 0.48 6.93
CA ALA A 117 10.46 -0.97 7.09
C ALA A 117 9.72 -1.45 8.36
N ASN A 118 9.36 -0.53 9.25
CA ASN A 118 8.65 -0.84 10.48
C ASN A 118 7.15 -0.88 10.27
N ARG A 119 6.46 -1.61 11.15
CA ARG A 119 5.00 -1.55 11.25
C ARG A 119 4.59 -0.23 11.92
N PRO A 120 3.43 0.33 11.54
CA PRO A 120 2.80 1.42 12.28
C PRO A 120 2.75 1.14 13.79
N LEU A 121 3.33 2.06 14.55
CA LEU A 121 3.39 2.02 16.00
C LEU A 121 2.16 2.67 16.65
N GLU A 122 1.71 3.76 16.04
CA GLU A 122 0.49 4.50 16.35
C GLU A 122 -0.06 5.03 15.02
N TRP A 123 -1.37 5.20 14.90
CA TRP A 123 -1.94 5.79 13.69
C TRP A 123 -3.30 6.41 13.95
N TRP A 124 -3.66 7.32 13.06
CA TRP A 124 -5.02 7.78 12.84
C TRP A 124 -5.21 7.93 11.34
N ILE A 125 -6.05 7.08 10.79
CA ILE A 125 -6.38 7.06 9.37
C ILE A 125 -7.89 7.18 9.27
N GLU A 126 -8.35 8.14 8.49
CA GLU A 126 -9.77 8.39 8.26
C GLU A 126 -10.02 8.63 6.77
N MET A 127 -10.88 7.81 6.19
CA MET A 127 -11.30 7.87 4.79
C MET A 127 -12.80 8.16 4.78
N THR A 128 -13.22 9.16 4.01
CA THR A 128 -14.61 9.59 4.00
C THR A 128 -15.14 9.79 2.59
N THR A 129 -16.45 9.60 2.46
CA THR A 129 -17.29 10.02 1.35
C THR A 129 -18.39 10.94 1.91
N PRO A 130 -19.24 11.54 1.08
CA PRO A 130 -20.35 12.35 1.59
C PRO A 130 -21.34 11.59 2.49
N THR A 131 -21.46 10.26 2.36
CA THR A 131 -22.44 9.45 3.10
C THR A 131 -21.83 8.30 3.89
N SER A 132 -20.51 8.13 3.85
CA SER A 132 -19.86 6.97 4.46
C SER A 132 -18.43 7.25 4.87
N GLY A 133 -17.84 6.33 5.62
CA GLY A 133 -16.42 6.41 5.96
C GLY A 133 -15.93 5.26 6.80
N LEU A 134 -14.60 5.18 6.85
CA LEU A 134 -13.83 4.22 7.62
C LEU A 134 -12.77 4.98 8.41
N GLN A 135 -12.66 4.67 9.69
CA GLN A 135 -11.64 5.22 10.58
C GLN A 135 -10.99 4.09 11.36
N THR A 136 -9.67 4.12 11.42
CA THR A 136 -8.90 3.26 12.33
C THR A 136 -7.89 4.10 13.11
N ILE A 137 -7.87 3.87 14.42
CA ILE A 137 -6.97 4.56 15.35
C ILE A 137 -6.22 3.53 16.19
N GLY A 138 -4.90 3.62 16.17
CA GLY A 138 -4.00 2.65 16.81
C GLY A 138 -3.52 3.02 18.20
N PHE A 139 -3.90 4.18 18.74
CA PHE A 139 -3.37 4.71 20.00
C PHE A 139 -4.46 5.22 20.94
N GLY A 140 -4.16 5.21 22.23
CA GLY A 140 -5.10 5.60 23.29
C GLY A 140 -6.31 4.67 23.37
N ASP A 141 -7.43 5.20 23.84
CA ASP A 141 -8.70 4.46 23.96
C ASP A 141 -9.55 4.56 22.69
N ASN A 142 -8.93 4.82 21.54
CA ASN A 142 -9.62 4.90 20.26
C ASN A 142 -9.47 3.58 19.51
N GLY A 143 -10.48 3.18 18.76
CA GLY A 143 -10.49 1.94 17.97
C GLY A 143 -10.90 2.17 16.52
N ASP A 144 -11.58 1.18 15.95
CA ASP A 144 -12.09 1.26 14.59
C ASP A 144 -13.54 1.74 14.58
N ARG A 145 -13.90 2.45 13.50
CA ARG A 145 -15.25 2.93 13.24
C ARG A 145 -15.55 2.86 11.74
N ALA A 146 -16.71 2.33 11.40
CA ALA A 146 -17.27 2.31 10.06
C ALA A 146 -18.66 2.92 10.06
N TRP A 147 -19.00 3.70 9.04
CA TRP A 147 -20.35 4.23 8.86
C TRP A 147 -20.74 4.25 7.39
N LEU A 148 -22.01 3.96 7.13
CA LEU A 148 -22.62 4.00 5.80
C LEU A 148 -24.08 4.40 5.94
N ASP A 149 -24.41 5.60 5.45
CA ASP A 149 -25.71 6.25 5.63
C ASP A 149 -26.09 6.31 7.12
N ASP A 150 -27.23 5.72 7.51
CA ASP A 150 -27.73 5.68 8.89
C ASP A 150 -27.18 4.49 9.71
N SER A 151 -26.28 3.69 9.13
CA SER A 151 -25.65 2.53 9.79
C SER A 151 -24.27 2.89 10.32
N GLU A 152 -23.92 2.34 11.48
CA GLU A 152 -22.61 2.55 12.07
C GLU A 152 -22.14 1.33 12.87
N ALA A 153 -20.85 1.06 12.86
CA ALA A 153 -20.22 0.20 13.86
C ALA A 153 -18.92 0.81 14.38
N HIS A 154 -18.65 0.66 15.67
CA HIS A 154 -17.43 1.15 16.28
C HIS A 154 -17.07 0.41 17.56
N HIS A 155 -15.81 0.51 17.95
CA HIS A 155 -15.36 0.20 19.29
C HIS A 155 -14.23 1.15 19.72
N PHE A 156 -13.96 1.17 21.03
CA PHE A 156 -12.97 2.03 21.67
C PHE A 156 -11.86 1.18 22.28
N LEU A 157 -11.12 0.47 21.42
CA LEU A 157 -9.92 -0.25 21.84
C LEU A 157 -8.78 0.09 20.90
N SER A 158 -7.64 0.44 21.49
CA SER A 158 -6.39 0.44 20.73
C SER A 158 -6.23 -0.91 20.02
N GLN A 159 -6.04 -0.82 18.71
CA GLN A 159 -5.84 -1.98 17.85
C GLN A 159 -4.53 -2.73 18.16
N GLY A 160 -3.52 -2.00 18.64
CA GLY A 160 -2.16 -2.50 18.83
C GLY A 160 -1.43 -2.78 17.51
N GLN A 161 -0.10 -2.67 17.54
CA GLN A 161 0.75 -2.68 16.33
C GLN A 161 0.74 -4.01 15.57
N THR A 162 0.36 -5.11 16.22
CA THR A 162 0.32 -6.45 15.63
C THR A 162 -0.69 -6.59 14.48
N ARG A 163 -1.56 -5.60 14.31
CA ARG A 163 -2.58 -5.55 13.24
C ARG A 163 -2.03 -5.14 11.88
N TRP A 164 -0.79 -4.67 11.85
CA TRP A 164 -0.11 -4.33 10.62
C TRP A 164 0.90 -5.40 10.21
N THR A 165 0.95 -5.67 8.92
CA THR A 165 2.11 -6.29 8.26
C THR A 165 2.67 -5.32 7.23
N VAL A 166 3.96 -5.44 6.96
CA VAL A 166 4.67 -4.60 5.99
C VAL A 166 5.46 -5.50 5.05
N GLU A 167 5.37 -5.21 3.76
CA GLU A 167 6.13 -5.84 2.70
C GLU A 167 6.86 -4.76 1.91
N HIS A 168 8.12 -5.00 1.57
CA HIS A 168 8.89 -4.12 0.71
C HIS A 168 9.02 -4.78 -0.66
N ILE A 169 8.39 -4.17 -1.66
CA ILE A 169 8.41 -4.65 -3.04
C ILE A 169 9.45 -3.85 -3.79
N VAL A 170 10.46 -4.53 -4.30
CA VAL A 170 11.45 -3.97 -5.21
C VAL A 170 11.17 -4.54 -6.59
N PRO A 171 10.62 -3.76 -7.53
CA PRO A 171 10.40 -4.26 -8.88
C PRO A 171 11.71 -4.74 -9.51
N GLU A 172 11.65 -5.83 -10.27
CA GLU A 172 12.82 -6.29 -11.01
C GLU A 172 13.27 -5.18 -11.98
N PRO A 173 14.56 -4.80 -11.96
CA PRO A 173 15.03 -3.79 -12.89
C PRO A 173 14.88 -4.35 -14.30
N SER A 174 14.25 -3.56 -15.18
CA SER A 174 14.04 -3.85 -16.60
C SER A 174 15.33 -4.23 -17.34
N THR A 175 16.49 -3.95 -16.75
CA THR A 175 17.81 -4.41 -17.19
C THR A 175 17.93 -5.94 -17.24
N LEU A 176 17.31 -6.69 -16.33
CA LEU A 176 17.33 -8.17 -16.37
C LEU A 176 16.57 -8.70 -17.59
N ALA A 177 15.40 -8.13 -17.87
CA ALA A 177 14.66 -8.45 -19.08
C ALA A 177 15.44 -8.08 -20.36
N LEU A 178 16.15 -6.94 -20.34
CA LEU A 178 16.99 -6.48 -21.44
C LEU A 178 18.22 -7.39 -21.67
N VAL A 179 18.89 -7.81 -20.58
CA VAL A 179 20.00 -8.76 -20.64
C VAL A 179 19.51 -10.11 -21.17
N GLY A 180 18.37 -10.61 -20.68
CA GLY A 180 17.74 -11.82 -21.18
C GLY A 180 17.44 -11.75 -22.67
N ALA A 181 16.80 -10.66 -23.13
CA ALA A 181 16.52 -10.43 -24.55
C ALA A 181 17.80 -10.33 -25.38
N GLY A 182 18.83 -9.66 -24.86
CA GLY A 182 20.14 -9.54 -25.50
C GLY A 182 20.85 -10.89 -25.69
N LEU A 183 20.83 -11.75 -24.67
CA LEU A 183 21.42 -13.09 -24.73
C LEU A 183 20.68 -14.01 -25.71
N VAL A 184 19.34 -13.95 -25.74
CA VAL A 184 18.54 -14.71 -26.71
C VAL A 184 18.84 -14.26 -28.14
N ALA A 185 18.92 -12.95 -28.38
CA ALA A 185 19.26 -12.41 -29.70
C ALA A 185 20.67 -12.83 -30.16
N LEU A 186 21.66 -12.82 -29.25
CA LEU A 186 23.02 -13.31 -29.52
C LEU A 186 23.03 -14.81 -29.85
N GLY A 187 22.30 -15.62 -29.08
CA GLY A 187 22.19 -17.07 -29.30
C GLY A 187 21.59 -17.40 -30.68
N ILE A 188 20.51 -16.72 -31.07
CA ILE A 188 19.88 -16.89 -32.39
C ILE A 188 20.85 -16.45 -33.51
N GLY A 189 21.58 -15.35 -33.32
CA GLY A 189 22.57 -14.85 -34.27
C GLY A 189 23.73 -15.83 -34.50
N LEU A 190 24.28 -16.38 -33.42
CA LEU A 190 25.34 -17.40 -33.47
C LEU A 190 24.87 -18.69 -34.16
N TRP A 191 23.67 -19.16 -33.83
CA TRP A 191 23.09 -20.36 -34.43
C TRP A 191 22.85 -20.24 -35.93
N ARG A 192 22.34 -19.08 -36.39
CA ARG A 192 22.18 -18.80 -37.82
C ARG A 192 23.52 -18.75 -38.56
N ARG A 193 24.56 -18.23 -37.93
CA ARG A 193 25.92 -18.17 -38.52
C ARG A 193 26.52 -19.56 -38.71
N MET A 194 26.33 -20.46 -37.75
CA MET A 194 26.83 -21.85 -37.83
C MET A 194 26.13 -22.71 -38.89
N ARG A 195 24.89 -22.39 -39.28
CA ARG A 195 24.15 -23.11 -40.35
C ARG A 195 24.46 -22.63 -41.76
N ALA A 196 25.10 -21.47 -41.90
CA ALA A 196 25.42 -20.86 -43.19
C ALA A 196 26.84 -21.18 -43.69
N THR A 197 27.63 -21.89 -42.89
CA THR A 197 28.93 -22.49 -43.20
C THR A 197 28.79 -23.99 -43.34
#